data_AF-A0A3A8H9Y5-F1
#
_entry.id   AF-A0A3A8H9Y5-F1
#
_cell.length_a   1.000
_cell.length_b   1.000
_cell.length_c   1.000
_cell.angle_alpha   90.00
_cell.angle_beta   90.00
_cell.angle_gamma   90.00
#
_symmetry.space_group_name_H-M   'P 1'
#
loop_
_entity.id
_entity.type
_entity.pdbx_description
1 polymer ?
#
loop_
_entity_poly.entity_id
_entity_poly.type
_entity_poly.pdbx_seq_one_letter_code
_entity_poly.pdbx_strand_id
1 'polypeptide(L)'
;LGPHALYRAGAGLRVLGRLGVKPQGGVPGQTGRYALHAGRLHTLPQGPVTLMTTDVLSLAAKLEVAKLLAGLARIDTDALGHLSTREWLDTRLAREDSRALVAALVRVATYCADHSALSAQAAVAQVQCATAANVLYVDGGWSTLVDAVALQAREAGARVELSARVEAVVLKGEGAGARVEGVRLADGTVHA
;
A
#
# COMPACT_ATOMS: atom_id res chain seq x y z
N LEU A 1 7.52 -12.93 -3.31
CA LEU A 1 7.94 -11.89 -4.27
C LEU A 1 6.69 -11.13 -4.69
N GLY A 2 6.40 -10.02 -4.02
CA GLY A 2 5.35 -9.10 -4.41
C GLY A 2 5.97 -7.89 -5.10
N PRO A 3 5.19 -7.00 -5.71
CA PRO A 3 5.68 -5.70 -6.16
C PRO A 3 6.33 -4.94 -4.98
N HIS A 4 7.63 -4.70 -5.13
CA HIS A 4 8.54 -4.21 -4.08
C HIS A 4 8.66 -2.68 -4.06
N ALA A 5 7.55 -1.97 -4.27
CA ALA A 5 7.58 -0.52 -4.43
C ALA A 5 7.16 0.19 -3.14
N LEU A 6 7.91 1.23 -2.76
CA LEU A 6 7.66 2.07 -1.60
C LEU A 6 6.84 3.30 -2.00
N TYR A 7 5.61 3.44 -1.50
CA TYR A 7 4.78 4.61 -1.78
C TYR A 7 5.40 5.89 -1.22
N ARG A 8 5.61 6.88 -2.09
CA ARG A 8 6.31 8.13 -1.74
C ARG A 8 5.47 9.09 -0.91
N ALA A 9 4.15 9.03 -1.03
CA ALA A 9 3.21 9.77 -0.18
C ALA A 9 2.73 8.95 1.05
N GLY A 10 3.25 7.73 1.22
CA GLY A 10 2.79 6.79 2.23
C GLY A 10 3.34 7.04 3.63
N ALA A 11 2.68 6.45 4.63
CA ALA A 11 3.12 6.50 6.03
C ALA A 11 4.51 5.88 6.22
N GLY A 12 4.84 4.83 5.45
CA GLY A 12 6.15 4.16 5.50
C GLY A 12 7.31 5.13 5.27
N LEU A 13 7.26 5.94 4.21
CA LEU A 13 8.33 6.91 3.93
C LEU A 13 8.41 8.01 5.02
N ARG A 14 7.27 8.44 5.58
CA ARG A 14 7.25 9.40 6.70
C ARG A 14 7.88 8.83 7.97
N VAL A 15 7.65 7.55 8.27
CA VAL A 15 8.25 6.88 9.43
C VAL A 15 9.75 6.71 9.21
N LEU A 16 10.18 6.24 8.05
CA LEU A 16 11.60 6.11 7.70
C LEU A 16 12.32 7.46 7.85
N GLY A 17 11.74 8.55 7.33
CA GLY A 17 12.32 9.89 7.50
C GLY A 17 12.43 10.34 8.95
N ARG A 18 11.46 10.00 9.81
CA ARG A 18 11.52 10.26 11.26
C ARG A 18 12.59 9.45 11.97
N LEU A 19 12.91 8.26 11.46
CA LEU A 19 14.01 7.41 11.93
C LEU A 19 15.38 7.79 11.33
N GLY A 20 15.47 8.89 10.57
CA GLY A 20 16.72 9.31 9.92
C GLY A 20 17.07 8.51 8.65
N VAL A 21 16.20 7.59 8.21
CA VAL A 21 16.44 6.74 7.04
C VAL A 21 15.86 7.39 5.78
N LYS A 22 16.72 7.59 4.76
CA LYS A 22 16.34 8.15 3.46
C LYS A 22 16.60 7.11 2.35
N PRO A 23 15.57 6.36 1.92
CA PRO A 23 15.69 5.38 0.85
C PRO A 23 16.14 6.01 -0.47
N GLN A 24 17.08 5.36 -1.16
CA GLN A 24 17.42 5.66 -2.55
C GLN A 24 16.67 4.71 -3.48
N GLY A 25 16.34 5.16 -4.69
CA GLY A 25 15.61 4.34 -5.63
C GLY A 25 15.14 5.04 -6.90
N GLY A 26 14.64 4.23 -7.83
CA GLY A 26 14.04 4.67 -9.08
C GLY A 26 12.54 4.92 -8.95
N VAL A 27 12.05 6.01 -9.55
CA VAL A 27 10.61 6.22 -9.78
C VAL A 27 10.27 5.66 -11.17
N PRO A 28 9.25 4.79 -11.30
CA PRO A 28 8.91 4.24 -12.61
C PRO A 28 8.46 5.35 -13.56
N GLY A 29 8.95 5.29 -14.80
CA GLY A 29 8.52 6.19 -15.87
C GLY A 29 7.03 6.07 -16.17
N GLN A 30 6.50 7.05 -16.91
CA GLN A 30 5.08 7.11 -17.26
C GLN A 30 4.70 6.32 -18.53
N THR A 31 5.69 5.79 -19.25
CA THR A 31 5.49 5.05 -20.51
C THR A 31 5.39 3.54 -20.29
N GLY A 32 4.83 2.81 -21.25
CA GLY A 32 4.84 1.33 -21.26
C GLY A 32 3.88 0.66 -20.27
N ARG A 33 2.81 1.34 -19.85
CA ARG A 33 1.79 0.78 -18.94
C ARG A 33 0.59 0.28 -19.73
N TYR A 34 0.19 -0.97 -19.49
CA TYR A 34 -0.87 -1.62 -20.24
C TYR A 34 -1.94 -2.21 -19.31
N ALA A 35 -3.19 -2.21 -19.79
CA ALA A 35 -4.29 -2.97 -19.23
C ALA A 35 -4.58 -4.16 -20.15
N LEU A 36 -4.76 -5.36 -19.57
CA LEU A 36 -5.23 -6.53 -20.31
C LEU A 36 -6.75 -6.61 -20.18
N HIS A 37 -7.46 -6.53 -21.30
CA HIS A 37 -8.92 -6.64 -21.35
C HIS A 37 -9.32 -7.47 -22.57
N ALA A 38 -10.23 -8.44 -22.37
CA ALA A 38 -10.69 -9.34 -23.43
C ALA A 38 -9.55 -9.96 -24.28
N GLY A 39 -8.44 -10.34 -23.65
CA GLY A 39 -7.28 -10.94 -24.31
C GLY A 39 -6.38 -9.98 -25.10
N ARG A 40 -6.61 -8.66 -25.01
CA ARG A 40 -5.82 -7.62 -25.71
C ARG A 40 -5.18 -6.65 -24.73
N LEU A 41 -3.96 -6.21 -25.05
CA LEU A 41 -3.28 -5.15 -24.33
C LEU A 41 -3.75 -3.78 -24.85
N HIS A 42 -4.17 -2.94 -23.92
CA HIS A 42 -4.58 -1.56 -24.13
C HIS A 42 -3.66 -0.63 -23.37
N THR A 43 -3.42 0.59 -23.86
CA THR A 43 -2.68 1.57 -23.06
C THR A 43 -3.47 1.92 -21.80
N LEU A 44 -2.84 1.76 -20.63
CA LEU A 44 -3.47 2.09 -19.35
C LEU A 44 -3.47 3.61 -19.18
N PRO A 45 -4.62 4.25 -18.96
CA PRO A 45 -4.67 5.70 -18.80
C PRO A 45 -3.91 6.14 -17.54
N GLN A 46 -2.95 7.05 -17.72
CA GLN A 46 -2.12 7.65 -16.67
C GLN A 46 -2.49 9.11 -16.40
N GLY A 47 -3.37 9.69 -17.22
CA GLY A 47 -3.82 11.06 -17.10
C GLY A 47 -4.96 11.36 -18.07
N PRO A 48 -5.49 12.60 -18.06
CA PRO A 48 -6.67 12.96 -18.84
C PRO A 48 -6.53 12.66 -20.34
N VAL A 49 -5.35 12.93 -20.91
CA VAL A 49 -5.07 12.72 -22.33
C VAL A 49 -5.09 11.22 -22.69
N THR A 50 -4.42 10.37 -21.90
CA THR A 50 -4.35 8.93 -22.18
C THR A 50 -5.66 8.20 -21.87
N LEU A 51 -6.50 8.76 -21.00
CA LEU A 51 -7.88 8.32 -20.79
C LEU A 51 -8.78 8.59 -22.01
N MET A 52 -8.54 9.68 -22.73
CA MET A 52 -9.31 9.99 -23.93
C MET A 52 -8.90 9.12 -25.13
N THR A 53 -7.63 8.69 -25.20
CA THR A 53 -7.10 7.89 -26.33
C THR A 53 -7.16 6.38 -26.14
N THR A 54 -7.43 5.87 -24.95
CA THR A 54 -7.57 4.41 -24.72
C THR A 54 -8.86 3.87 -25.35
N ASP A 55 -8.80 2.68 -25.95
CA ASP A 55 -9.94 1.93 -26.49
C ASP A 55 -10.51 0.93 -25.46
N VAL A 56 -9.96 0.89 -24.24
CA VAL A 56 -10.41 -0.02 -23.17
C VAL A 56 -11.77 0.36 -22.57
N LEU A 57 -12.21 1.61 -22.77
CA LEU A 57 -13.45 2.16 -22.22
C LEU A 57 -14.35 2.73 -23.32
N SER A 58 -15.66 2.55 -23.15
CA SER A 58 -16.66 3.33 -23.90
C SER A 58 -16.55 4.83 -23.59
N LEU A 59 -17.05 5.70 -24.49
CA LEU A 59 -16.97 7.16 -24.29
C LEU A 59 -17.65 7.63 -22.99
N ALA A 60 -18.79 7.03 -22.65
CA ALA A 60 -19.50 7.32 -21.41
C ALA A 60 -18.68 6.88 -20.18
N ALA A 61 -18.01 5.73 -20.24
CA ALA A 61 -17.15 5.26 -19.15
C ALA A 61 -15.90 6.11 -18.96
N LYS A 62 -15.30 6.61 -20.05
CA LYS A 62 -14.21 7.58 -19.98
C LYS A 62 -14.61 8.81 -19.18
N LEU A 63 -15.82 9.32 -19.39
CA LEU A 63 -16.32 10.48 -18.66
C LEU A 63 -16.56 10.19 -17.17
N GLU A 64 -17.13 9.04 -16.81
CA GLU A 64 -17.30 8.64 -15.41
C GLU A 64 -15.96 8.51 -14.69
N VAL A 65 -15.01 7.79 -15.29
CA VAL A 65 -13.67 7.60 -14.72
C VAL A 65 -12.92 8.93 -14.62
N ALA A 66 -13.01 9.81 -15.63
CA ALA A 66 -12.39 11.13 -15.60
C ALA A 66 -12.93 11.98 -14.43
N LYS A 67 -14.24 11.99 -14.24
CA LYS A 67 -14.89 12.71 -13.13
C LYS A 67 -14.45 12.17 -11.78
N LEU A 68 -14.41 10.86 -11.61
CA LEU A 68 -13.93 10.23 -10.37
C LEU A 68 -12.48 10.63 -10.08
N LEU A 69 -11.59 10.50 -11.05
CA LEU A 69 -10.16 10.81 -10.88
C LEU A 69 -9.92 12.30 -10.58
N ALA A 70 -10.67 13.21 -11.21
CA ALA A 70 -10.59 14.65 -10.93
C ALA A 70 -11.09 15.04 -9.52
N GLY A 71 -11.95 14.22 -8.93
CA GLY A 71 -12.43 14.39 -7.55
C GLY A 71 -11.66 13.59 -6.50
N LEU A 72 -10.84 12.62 -6.92
CA LEU A 72 -10.30 11.57 -6.05
C LEU A 72 -9.58 12.10 -4.81
N ALA A 73 -8.69 13.08 -4.98
CA ALA A 73 -7.91 13.64 -3.87
C ALA A 73 -8.76 14.39 -2.82
N ARG A 74 -10.01 14.73 -3.15
CA ARG A 74 -10.94 15.45 -2.27
C ARG A 74 -11.98 14.54 -1.61
N ILE A 75 -11.97 13.24 -1.90
CA ILE A 75 -12.91 12.30 -1.28
C ILE A 75 -12.53 12.17 0.20
N ASP A 76 -13.51 12.48 1.07
CA ASP A 76 -13.43 12.17 2.49
C ASP A 76 -13.52 10.65 2.68
N THR A 77 -12.40 10.06 3.10
CA THR A 77 -12.30 8.62 3.30
C THR A 77 -12.93 8.16 4.60
N ASP A 78 -13.01 9.01 5.61
CA ASP A 78 -13.51 8.62 6.94
C ASP A 78 -15.02 8.34 6.89
N ALA A 79 -15.73 9.06 6.01
CA ALA A 79 -17.12 8.77 5.69
C ALA A 79 -17.35 7.41 5.01
N LEU A 80 -16.30 6.71 4.54
CA LEU A 80 -16.43 5.46 3.77
C LEU A 80 -16.20 4.19 4.61
N GLY A 81 -15.85 4.30 5.89
CA GLY A 81 -15.45 3.16 6.71
C GLY A 81 -16.52 2.07 6.86
N HIS A 82 -17.79 2.43 6.67
CA HIS A 82 -18.94 1.53 6.77
C HIS A 82 -19.27 0.77 5.47
N LEU A 83 -18.56 1.05 4.37
CA LEU A 83 -18.77 0.41 3.07
C LEU A 83 -17.63 -0.53 2.72
N SER A 84 -17.97 -1.64 2.07
CA SER A 84 -17.01 -2.37 1.25
C SER A 84 -16.63 -1.57 0.00
N THR A 85 -15.47 -1.89 -0.58
CA THR A 85 -14.99 -1.28 -1.81
C THR A 85 -15.96 -1.56 -2.96
N ARG A 86 -16.55 -2.76 -2.99
CA ARG A 86 -17.57 -3.13 -3.98
C ARG A 86 -18.79 -2.20 -3.91
N GLU A 87 -19.38 -2.03 -2.73
CA GLU A 87 -20.54 -1.15 -2.53
C GLU A 87 -20.22 0.30 -2.90
N TRP A 88 -19.02 0.77 -2.56
CA TRP A 88 -18.58 2.10 -2.96
C TRP A 88 -18.44 2.25 -4.47
N LEU A 89 -17.91 1.24 -5.17
CA LEU A 89 -17.82 1.27 -6.65
C LEU A 89 -19.21 1.23 -7.30
N ASP A 90 -20.13 0.41 -6.77
CA ASP A 90 -21.50 0.28 -7.27
C ASP A 90 -22.30 1.57 -7.11
N THR A 91 -22.04 2.34 -6.04
CA THR A 91 -22.67 3.66 -5.82
C THR A 91 -22.02 4.79 -6.63
N ARG A 92 -20.71 4.69 -6.95
CA ARG A 92 -19.97 5.77 -7.62
C ARG A 92 -19.93 5.68 -9.14
N LEU A 93 -20.07 4.49 -9.70
CA LEU A 93 -19.89 4.22 -11.12
C LEU A 93 -21.07 3.41 -11.63
N ALA A 94 -21.83 3.96 -12.57
CA ALA A 94 -23.02 3.28 -13.08
C ALA A 94 -22.65 2.17 -14.08
N ARG A 95 -21.53 2.32 -14.79
CA ARG A 95 -21.13 1.39 -15.84
C ARG A 95 -20.19 0.29 -15.36
N GLU A 96 -20.38 -0.89 -15.90
CA GLU A 96 -19.56 -2.06 -15.57
C GLU A 96 -18.10 -1.90 -16.01
N ASP A 97 -17.85 -1.33 -17.19
CA ASP A 97 -16.50 -1.05 -17.71
C ASP A 97 -15.75 -0.03 -16.84
N SER A 98 -16.45 1.01 -16.37
CA SER A 98 -15.93 1.94 -15.35
C SER A 98 -15.54 1.22 -14.06
N ARG A 99 -16.46 0.43 -13.50
CA ARG A 99 -16.23 -0.32 -12.25
C ARG A 99 -15.05 -1.28 -12.39
N ALA A 100 -14.97 -2.01 -13.49
CA ALA A 100 -13.90 -2.97 -13.76
C ALA A 100 -12.52 -2.30 -13.83
N LEU A 101 -12.40 -1.15 -14.50
CA LEU A 101 -11.13 -0.42 -14.57
C LEU A 101 -10.71 0.10 -13.18
N VAL A 102 -11.62 0.75 -12.45
CA VAL A 102 -11.30 1.31 -11.13
C VAL A 102 -11.02 0.19 -10.13
N ALA A 103 -11.76 -0.92 -10.18
CA ALA A 103 -11.45 -2.14 -9.44
C ALA A 103 -10.04 -2.66 -9.76
N ALA A 104 -9.63 -2.71 -11.03
CA ALA A 104 -8.27 -3.12 -11.40
C ALA A 104 -7.20 -2.19 -10.80
N LEU A 105 -7.44 -0.88 -10.78
CA LEU A 105 -6.53 0.09 -10.16
C LEU A 105 -6.45 -0.10 -8.63
N VAL A 106 -7.59 -0.31 -7.96
CA VAL A 106 -7.63 -0.62 -6.53
C VAL A 106 -6.82 -1.88 -6.24
N ARG A 107 -6.99 -2.95 -7.02
CA ARG A 107 -6.23 -4.20 -6.86
C ARG A 107 -4.73 -3.98 -6.93
N VAL A 108 -4.27 -3.15 -7.87
CA VAL A 108 -2.84 -2.83 -8.01
C VAL A 108 -2.36 -1.97 -6.83
N ALA A 109 -3.16 -1.02 -6.36
CA ALA A 109 -2.76 -0.12 -5.29
C ALA A 109 -2.69 -0.82 -3.92
N THR A 110 -3.60 -1.78 -3.69
CA THR A 110 -3.84 -2.43 -2.39
C THR A 110 -3.33 -3.86 -2.30
N TYR A 111 -3.08 -4.51 -3.44
CA TYR A 111 -2.84 -5.95 -3.57
C TYR A 111 -3.97 -6.85 -3.05
N CYS A 112 -5.17 -6.29 -2.87
CA CYS A 112 -6.35 -7.03 -2.45
C CYS A 112 -7.30 -7.21 -3.64
N ALA A 113 -7.65 -8.46 -3.95
CA ALA A 113 -8.63 -8.79 -5.00
C ALA A 113 -10.06 -8.92 -4.48
N ASP A 114 -10.24 -9.17 -3.18
CA ASP A 114 -11.57 -9.29 -2.57
C ASP A 114 -12.11 -7.92 -2.16
N HIS A 115 -12.81 -7.28 -3.09
CA HIS A 115 -13.43 -5.98 -2.86
C HIS A 115 -14.69 -6.02 -1.99
N SER A 116 -15.22 -7.20 -1.70
CA SER A 116 -16.35 -7.35 -0.78
C SER A 116 -15.87 -7.32 0.67
N ALA A 117 -14.66 -7.83 0.93
CA ALA A 117 -14.01 -7.75 2.25
C ALA A 117 -13.21 -6.46 2.46
N LEU A 118 -12.64 -5.87 1.40
CA LEU A 118 -11.83 -4.66 1.51
C LEU A 118 -12.68 -3.42 1.82
N SER A 119 -12.38 -2.73 2.93
CA SER A 119 -13.02 -1.46 3.27
C SER A 119 -12.78 -0.38 2.20
N ALA A 120 -13.85 0.36 1.83
CA ALA A 120 -13.77 1.47 0.90
C ALA A 120 -12.86 2.61 1.41
N GLN A 121 -12.86 2.86 2.72
CA GLN A 121 -11.95 3.84 3.34
C GLN A 121 -10.49 3.48 3.04
N ALA A 122 -10.10 2.23 3.32
CA ALA A 122 -8.74 1.76 3.07
C ALA A 122 -8.39 1.79 1.57
N ALA A 123 -9.30 1.34 0.70
CA ALA A 123 -9.09 1.33 -0.74
C ALA A 123 -8.89 2.73 -1.32
N VAL A 124 -9.79 3.67 -1.01
CA VAL A 124 -9.72 5.04 -1.54
C VAL A 124 -8.50 5.78 -1.00
N ALA A 125 -8.20 5.66 0.30
CA ALA A 125 -7.01 6.25 0.90
C ALA A 125 -5.72 5.73 0.24
N GLN A 126 -5.68 4.43 -0.08
CA GLN A 126 -4.53 3.82 -0.73
C GLN A 126 -4.38 4.28 -2.19
N VAL A 127 -5.47 4.44 -2.95
CA VAL A 127 -5.42 4.98 -4.32
C VAL A 127 -5.03 6.47 -4.32
N GLN A 128 -5.51 7.25 -3.35
CA GLN A 128 -5.06 8.64 -3.13
C GLN A 128 -3.54 8.68 -2.87
N CYS A 129 -3.04 7.82 -2.00
CA CYS A 129 -1.61 7.69 -1.72
C CYS A 129 -0.80 7.30 -2.97
N ALA A 130 -1.28 6.33 -3.74
CA ALA A 130 -0.62 5.84 -4.95
C ALA A 130 -0.49 6.92 -6.04
N THR A 131 -1.53 7.73 -6.19
CA THR A 131 -1.60 8.77 -7.23
C THR A 131 -0.90 10.07 -6.84
N ALA A 132 -0.77 10.37 -5.54
CA ALA A 132 -0.19 11.62 -5.06
C ALA A 132 1.31 11.79 -5.40
N ALA A 133 2.10 10.73 -5.30
CA ALA A 133 3.56 10.83 -5.49
C ALA A 133 4.21 9.60 -6.15
N ASN A 134 3.41 8.67 -6.71
CA ASN A 134 3.90 7.41 -7.27
C ASN A 134 4.68 6.58 -6.22
N VAL A 135 5.45 5.61 -6.69
CA VAL A 135 6.26 4.70 -5.87
C VAL A 135 7.76 4.89 -6.12
N LEU A 136 8.57 4.36 -5.22
CA LEU A 136 10.02 4.26 -5.29
C LEU A 136 10.41 2.78 -5.29
N TYR A 137 11.14 2.35 -6.31
CA TYR A 137 11.80 1.04 -6.30
C TYR A 137 13.16 1.19 -5.65
N VAL A 138 13.32 0.58 -4.47
CA VAL A 138 14.49 0.77 -3.62
C VAL A 138 15.74 0.15 -4.26
N ASP A 139 16.81 0.94 -4.36
CA ASP A 139 18.10 0.48 -4.86
C ASP A 139 18.69 -0.59 -3.94
N GLY A 140 19.20 -1.67 -4.52
CA GLY A 140 19.70 -2.82 -3.75
C GLY A 140 18.63 -3.65 -3.04
N GLY A 141 17.34 -3.31 -3.21
CA GLY A 141 16.22 -4.05 -2.63
C GLY A 141 15.91 -3.69 -1.17
N TRP A 142 14.94 -4.38 -0.58
CA TRP A 142 14.41 -4.06 0.76
C TRP A 142 15.39 -4.27 1.91
N SER A 143 16.43 -5.10 1.74
CA SER A 143 17.46 -5.29 2.76
C SER A 143 18.16 -3.98 3.10
N THR A 144 18.35 -3.08 2.14
CA THR A 144 19.00 -1.78 2.39
C THR A 144 18.21 -0.92 3.37
N LEU A 145 16.87 -1.04 3.39
CA LEU A 145 16.02 -0.39 4.38
C LEU A 145 16.16 -1.02 5.76
N VAL A 146 16.17 -2.34 5.82
CA VAL A 146 16.34 -3.09 7.07
C VAL A 146 17.70 -2.76 7.69
N ASP A 147 18.75 -2.77 6.90
CA ASP A 147 20.11 -2.46 7.33
C ASP A 147 20.22 -1.02 7.84
N ALA A 148 19.64 -0.05 7.13
CA ALA A 148 19.64 1.35 7.55
C ALA A 148 18.88 1.56 8.86
N VAL A 149 17.70 0.96 9.02
CA VAL A 149 16.94 1.06 10.28
C VAL A 149 17.69 0.35 11.43
N ALA A 150 18.27 -0.82 11.17
CA ALA A 150 19.04 -1.55 12.17
C ALA A 150 20.32 -0.79 12.58
N LEU A 151 20.96 -0.07 11.66
CA LEU A 151 22.07 0.82 11.97
C LEU A 151 21.61 1.96 12.87
N GLN A 152 20.55 2.68 12.50
CA GLN A 152 19.99 3.78 13.31
C GLN A 152 19.58 3.30 14.72
N ALA A 153 19.01 2.11 14.84
CA ALA A 153 18.68 1.51 16.13
C ALA A 153 19.92 1.26 16.98
N ARG A 154 20.98 0.68 16.40
CA ARG A 154 22.26 0.44 17.12
C ARG A 154 22.94 1.74 17.55
N GLU A 155 22.94 2.75 16.70
CA GLU A 155 23.47 4.09 17.02
C GLU A 155 22.70 4.76 18.16
N ALA A 156 21.39 4.47 18.27
CA ALA A 156 20.55 4.89 19.40
C ALA A 156 20.72 4.03 20.66
N GLY A 157 21.63 3.04 20.65
CA GLY A 157 21.92 2.18 21.80
C GLY A 157 21.10 0.89 21.87
N ALA A 158 20.28 0.58 20.87
CA ALA A 158 19.56 -0.69 20.82
C ALA A 158 20.53 -1.85 20.50
N ARG A 159 20.35 -2.99 21.18
CA ARG A 159 21.03 -4.24 20.84
C ARG A 159 20.20 -5.03 19.84
N VAL A 160 20.82 -5.45 18.73
CA VAL A 160 20.19 -6.31 17.72
C VAL A 160 20.89 -7.65 17.73
N GLU A 161 20.19 -8.70 18.16
CA GLU A 161 20.71 -10.06 18.26
C GLU A 161 20.15 -10.93 17.14
N LEU A 162 21.05 -11.55 16.38
CA LEU A 162 20.71 -12.46 15.29
C LEU A 162 20.88 -13.90 15.76
N SER A 163 20.17 -14.83 15.13
CA SER A 163 20.18 -16.25 15.50
C SER A 163 19.75 -16.53 16.95
N ALA A 164 19.09 -15.57 17.60
CA ALA A 164 18.56 -15.68 18.96
C ALA A 164 17.08 -16.06 18.90
N ARG A 165 16.77 -17.34 19.03
CA ARG A 165 15.39 -17.82 19.04
C ARG A 165 14.71 -17.48 20.37
N VAL A 166 13.64 -16.70 20.31
CA VAL A 166 12.72 -16.52 21.44
C VAL A 166 11.85 -17.76 21.59
N GLU A 167 11.87 -18.38 22.78
CA GLU A 167 11.09 -19.56 23.12
C GLU A 167 9.79 -19.19 23.83
N ALA A 168 9.81 -18.17 24.70
CA ALA A 168 8.62 -17.73 25.42
C ALA A 168 8.65 -16.23 25.70
N VAL A 169 7.46 -15.65 25.82
CA VAL A 169 7.26 -14.33 26.45
C VAL A 169 7.15 -14.55 27.95
N VAL A 170 7.90 -13.78 28.74
CA VAL A 170 7.84 -13.83 30.20
C VAL A 170 6.73 -12.89 30.67
N LEU A 171 5.78 -13.46 31.40
CA LEU A 171 4.64 -12.74 31.93
C LEU A 171 4.70 -12.66 33.46
N LYS A 172 4.21 -11.56 34.00
CA LYS A 172 3.93 -11.39 35.43
C LYS A 172 2.46 -11.23 35.69
N GLY A 173 1.95 -11.96 36.68
CA GLY A 173 0.53 -12.06 37.01
C GLY A 173 -0.17 -13.13 36.20
N GLU A 174 -1.47 -13.27 36.42
CA GLU A 174 -2.30 -14.32 35.82
C GLU A 174 -3.54 -13.73 35.13
N GLY A 175 -4.09 -14.47 34.17
CA GLY A 175 -5.30 -14.10 33.45
C GLY A 175 -5.17 -12.80 32.64
N ALA A 176 -6.29 -12.07 32.51
CA ALA A 176 -6.36 -10.83 31.73
C ALA A 176 -5.49 -9.67 32.29
N GLY A 177 -4.94 -9.82 33.50
CA GLY A 177 -4.06 -8.83 34.13
C GLY A 177 -2.57 -9.06 33.91
N ALA A 178 -2.18 -10.14 33.23
CA ALA A 178 -0.78 -10.48 33.00
C ALA A 178 -0.08 -9.40 32.14
N ARG A 179 1.16 -9.05 32.53
CA ARG A 179 1.99 -8.07 31.80
C ARG A 179 3.27 -8.72 31.28
N VAL A 180 3.71 -8.28 30.11
CA VAL A 180 5.01 -8.68 29.55
C VAL A 180 6.12 -8.05 30.38
N GLU A 181 7.02 -8.88 30.92
CA GLU A 181 8.23 -8.46 31.63
C GLU A 181 9.52 -8.85 30.89
N GLY A 182 9.42 -9.55 29.75
CA GLY A 182 10.58 -9.90 28.96
C GLY A 182 10.35 -11.04 27.98
N VAL A 183 11.45 -11.57 27.45
CA VAL A 183 11.50 -12.74 26.59
C VAL A 183 12.55 -13.73 27.09
N ARG A 184 12.23 -15.02 27.02
CA ARG A 184 13.15 -16.13 27.26
C ARG A 184 13.65 -16.68 25.93
N LEU A 185 14.96 -16.78 25.79
CA LEU A 185 15.63 -17.39 24.65
C LEU A 185 15.74 -18.91 24.82
N ALA A 186 15.91 -19.62 23.72
CA ALA A 186 16.03 -21.09 23.70
C ALA A 186 17.29 -21.63 24.42
N ASP A 187 18.28 -20.78 24.70
CA ASP A 187 19.46 -21.13 25.49
C ASP A 187 19.25 -20.92 27.01
N GLY A 188 18.05 -20.49 27.42
CA GLY A 188 17.69 -20.21 28.81
C GLY A 188 17.89 -18.76 29.23
N THR A 189 18.54 -17.92 28.42
CA THR A 189 18.74 -16.49 28.72
C THR A 189 17.40 -15.76 28.80
N VAL A 190 17.28 -14.81 29.72
CA VAL A 190 16.09 -13.94 29.85
C VAL A 190 16.50 -12.49 29.65
N HIS A 191 15.86 -11.83 28.70
CA HIS A 191 15.95 -10.38 28.50
C HIS A 191 14.67 -9.73 29.03
N ALA A 192 14.83 -8.67 29.82
CA ALA A 192 13.73 -7.83 30.28
C ALA A 192 13.34 -6.80 29.22
#